data_AF-A0A1H8TLY2-F1
#
_entry.id   AF-A0A1H8TLY2-F1
#
_cell.length_a   1.000
_cell.length_b   1.000
_cell.length_c   1.000
_cell.angle_alpha   90.00
_cell.angle_beta   90.00
_cell.angle_gamma   90.00
#
_symmetry.space_group_name_H-M   'P 1'
#
loop_
_entity.id
_entity.type
_entity.pdbx_description
1 polymer ?
#
loop_
_entity_poly.entity_id
_entity_poly.type
_entity_poly.pdbx_seq_one_letter_code
_entity_poly.pdbx_strand_id
1 'polypeptide(L)'
;MKKKLLFIGTIAAALILGGCAQTGQQLRLGPEADVPESSIGDGHEVAVRVEDQRDDKLLGYLENRDREPGELTSSVELRHVVTDALEKALERNGFTVVDWSEEAPRRLKVQIIDAKHTVSAAVPRDVETRVELRSEAHRDGSRITGRTTARGSDQVTHRPDADDNARYLDDVIGRALERLVTVDLLDFLAGDD
;
A
#
# COMPACT_ATOMS: atom_id res chain seq x y z
N MET A 1 -52.33 -55.40 -6.38
CA MET A 1 -51.40 -55.81 -5.30
C MET A 1 -49.97 -55.55 -5.75
N LYS A 2 -49.13 -55.15 -4.79
CA LYS A 2 -47.80 -54.53 -4.92
C LYS A 2 -46.77 -55.41 -5.68
N LYS A 3 -45.92 -54.76 -6.49
CA LYS A 3 -44.46 -54.90 -6.37
C LYS A 3 -43.74 -53.76 -7.09
N LYS A 4 -43.11 -52.90 -6.28
CA LYS A 4 -42.12 -51.89 -6.67
C LYS A 4 -40.84 -52.62 -7.09
N LEU A 5 -40.11 -52.10 -8.09
CA LEU A 5 -38.64 -52.06 -8.14
C LEU A 5 -38.26 -51.26 -9.40
N LEU A 6 -37.73 -50.05 -9.22
CA LEU A 6 -36.31 -49.71 -9.39
C LEU A 6 -35.92 -49.48 -10.85
N PHE A 7 -35.90 -48.22 -11.27
CA PHE A 7 -34.93 -47.75 -12.27
C PHE A 7 -34.34 -46.42 -11.80
N ILE A 8 -33.21 -46.59 -11.11
CA ILE A 8 -32.24 -45.56 -10.77
C ILE A 8 -31.52 -45.20 -12.07
N GLY A 9 -31.62 -43.94 -12.50
CA GLY A 9 -30.95 -43.38 -13.67
C GLY A 9 -30.16 -42.14 -13.29
N THR A 10 -29.01 -42.38 -12.67
CA THR A 10 -27.79 -41.58 -12.54
C THR A 10 -27.85 -40.12 -13.04
N ILE A 11 -28.12 -39.16 -12.15
CA ILE A 11 -27.63 -37.78 -12.31
C ILE A 11 -26.18 -37.79 -11.84
N ALA A 12 -25.25 -37.86 -12.79
CA ALA A 12 -23.83 -37.67 -12.53
C ALA A 12 -23.59 -36.19 -12.20
N ALA A 13 -23.66 -35.84 -10.92
CA ALA A 13 -23.14 -34.58 -10.40
C ALA A 13 -21.60 -34.66 -10.41
N ALA A 14 -21.00 -34.31 -11.53
CA ALA A 14 -19.57 -33.97 -11.58
C ALA A 14 -19.37 -32.64 -10.84
N LEU A 15 -19.30 -32.73 -9.51
CA LEU A 15 -18.73 -31.67 -8.68
C LEU A 15 -17.24 -31.58 -9.05
N ILE A 16 -16.92 -30.72 -10.02
CA ILE A 16 -15.56 -30.24 -10.23
C ILE A 16 -15.24 -29.41 -8.98
N LEU A 17 -14.69 -30.07 -7.97
CA LEU A 17 -14.02 -29.42 -6.85
C LEU A 17 -12.76 -28.76 -7.43
N GLY A 18 -12.94 -27.55 -7.97
CA GLY A 18 -11.84 -26.64 -8.25
C GLY A 18 -11.25 -26.21 -6.92
N GLY A 19 -10.35 -27.03 -6.36
CA GLY A 19 -9.47 -26.61 -5.29
C GLY A 19 -8.48 -25.61 -5.85
N CYS A 20 -8.85 -24.33 -5.85
CA CYS A 20 -7.89 -23.25 -6.08
C CYS A 20 -6.87 -23.33 -4.93
N ALA A 21 -5.71 -23.93 -5.19
CA ALA A 21 -4.55 -23.82 -4.31
C ALA A 21 -4.02 -22.38 -4.43
N GLN A 22 -4.76 -21.42 -3.88
CA GLN A 22 -4.34 -20.03 -3.84
C GLN A 22 -3.24 -19.94 -2.78
N THR A 23 -2.00 -20.11 -3.24
CA THR A 23 -0.76 -20.03 -2.44
C THR A 23 -0.35 -18.60 -2.11
N GLY A 24 -1.08 -17.61 -2.66
CA GLY A 24 -0.87 -16.20 -2.41
C GLY A 24 -1.33 -15.75 -1.02
N GLN A 25 -0.91 -14.56 -0.64
CA GLN A 25 -1.28 -13.91 0.62
C GLN A 25 -1.97 -12.59 0.34
N GLN A 26 -3.01 -12.31 1.12
CA GLN A 26 -3.67 -11.01 1.14
C GLN A 26 -3.21 -10.26 2.39
N LEU A 27 -2.59 -9.10 2.17
CA LEU A 27 -1.95 -8.30 3.20
C LEU A 27 -2.92 -7.25 3.76
N ARG A 28 -2.90 -7.07 5.07
CA ARG A 28 -3.59 -5.97 5.76
C ARG A 28 -2.55 -4.92 6.09
N LEU A 29 -2.49 -3.90 5.26
CA LEU A 29 -1.51 -2.83 5.38
C LEU A 29 -2.05 -1.70 6.26
N GLY A 30 -1.19 -1.15 7.11
CA GLY A 30 -1.47 -0.03 7.99
C GLY A 30 -0.19 0.72 8.35
N PRO A 31 0.49 1.34 7.37
CA PRO A 31 1.74 2.06 7.61
C PRO A 31 1.50 3.28 8.48
N GLU A 32 2.48 3.56 9.34
CA GLU A 32 2.57 4.81 10.09
C GLU A 32 3.80 5.58 9.59
N ALA A 33 3.65 6.89 9.40
CA ALA A 33 4.74 7.77 9.00
C ALA A 33 5.16 8.64 10.19
N ASP A 34 6.32 8.37 10.78
CA ASP A 34 6.84 9.10 11.94
C ASP A 34 7.46 10.43 11.52
N VAL A 35 6.62 11.33 11.00
CA VAL A 35 6.99 12.72 10.74
C VAL A 35 7.03 13.44 12.09
N PRO A 36 8.14 14.12 12.46
CA PRO A 36 8.23 14.85 13.71
C PRO A 36 7.04 15.80 13.89
N GLU A 37 6.37 15.70 15.04
CA GLU A 37 5.22 16.56 15.32
C GLU A 37 5.63 18.03 15.35
N SER A 38 4.86 18.85 14.66
CA SER A 38 5.02 20.30 14.61
C SER A 38 3.65 20.96 14.53
N SER A 39 3.59 22.27 14.73
CA SER A 39 2.38 23.06 14.54
C SER A 39 2.46 23.92 13.27
N ILE A 40 3.27 23.53 12.28
CA ILE A 40 3.51 24.30 11.04
C ILE A 40 2.19 24.56 10.29
N GLY A 41 1.27 23.59 10.30
CA GLY A 41 0.01 23.72 9.59
C GLY A 41 -0.91 24.80 10.16
N ASP A 42 -0.83 25.14 11.45
CA ASP A 42 -1.63 26.18 12.13
C ASP A 42 -3.13 26.24 11.72
N GLY A 43 -3.75 25.08 11.50
CA GLY A 43 -5.16 24.95 11.11
C GLY A 43 -5.46 25.18 9.62
N HIS A 44 -4.47 25.44 8.78
CA HIS A 44 -4.65 25.59 7.34
C HIS A 44 -5.28 24.34 6.72
N GLU A 45 -6.27 24.55 5.87
CA GLU A 45 -6.88 23.46 5.09
C GLU A 45 -5.96 23.04 3.94
N VAL A 46 -5.80 21.74 3.75
CA VAL A 46 -5.09 21.17 2.60
C VAL A 46 -5.92 20.08 1.93
N ALA A 47 -6.15 20.24 0.63
CA ALA A 47 -6.87 19.26 -0.16
C ALA A 47 -5.91 18.14 -0.60
N VAL A 48 -6.20 16.88 -0.26
CA VAL A 48 -5.27 15.75 -0.48
C VAL A 48 -5.81 14.78 -1.53
N ARG A 49 -4.94 14.29 -2.41
CA ARG A 49 -5.26 13.21 -3.35
C ARG A 49 -4.09 12.25 -3.49
N VAL A 50 -4.36 10.95 -3.40
CA VAL A 50 -3.39 9.90 -3.72
C VAL A 50 -3.84 9.13 -4.96
N GLU A 51 -2.92 8.96 -5.90
CA GLU A 51 -3.12 8.20 -7.13
C GLU A 51 -2.19 6.98 -7.17
N ASP A 52 -2.73 5.79 -7.42
CA ASP A 52 -1.92 4.58 -7.67
C ASP A 52 -1.58 4.50 -9.16
N GLN A 53 -0.42 5.04 -9.52
CA GLN A 53 0.14 5.11 -10.88
C GLN A 53 1.05 3.91 -11.19
N ARG A 54 1.06 2.86 -10.35
CA ARG A 54 1.80 1.63 -10.64
C ARG A 54 1.19 0.91 -11.82
N ASP A 55 2.06 0.40 -12.70
CA ASP A 55 1.69 -0.41 -13.87
C ASP A 55 1.02 -1.74 -13.46
N ASP A 56 1.41 -2.28 -12.30
CA ASP A 56 0.88 -3.52 -11.73
C ASP A 56 0.35 -3.27 -10.31
N LYS A 57 -0.82 -3.85 -10.00
CA LYS A 57 -1.44 -3.76 -8.67
C LYS A 57 -0.93 -4.81 -7.70
N LEU A 58 -0.29 -5.86 -8.21
CA LEU A 58 0.39 -6.85 -7.39
C LEU A 58 1.49 -6.19 -6.54
N LEU A 59 1.57 -6.57 -5.27
CA LEU A 59 2.62 -6.09 -4.35
C LEU A 59 3.90 -6.89 -4.49
N GLY A 60 3.83 -8.08 -5.08
CA GLY A 60 4.98 -8.89 -5.48
C GLY A 60 4.73 -10.37 -5.24
N TYR A 61 5.80 -11.10 -4.94
CA TYR A 61 5.78 -12.56 -4.94
C TYR A 61 6.51 -13.17 -3.75
N LEU A 62 5.91 -14.24 -3.25
CA LEU A 62 6.48 -15.17 -2.29
C LEU A 62 7.00 -16.39 -3.05
N GLU A 63 8.30 -16.40 -3.34
CA GLU A 63 8.90 -17.46 -4.15
C GLU A 63 8.86 -18.82 -3.44
N ASN A 64 8.62 -19.86 -4.24
CA ASN A 64 8.62 -21.24 -3.80
C ASN A 64 9.64 -22.02 -4.62
N ARG A 65 10.47 -22.83 -3.96
CA ARG A 65 11.55 -23.58 -4.64
C ARG A 65 11.04 -24.57 -5.69
N ASP A 66 9.97 -25.28 -5.35
CA ASP A 66 9.45 -26.40 -6.15
C ASP A 66 7.99 -26.19 -6.59
N ARG A 67 7.46 -24.96 -6.46
CA ARG A 67 6.06 -24.61 -6.77
C ARG A 67 6.00 -23.24 -7.42
N GLU A 68 4.85 -22.92 -8.01
CA GLU A 68 4.58 -21.56 -8.48
C GLU A 68 4.72 -20.53 -7.34
N PRO A 69 5.26 -19.33 -7.62
CA PRO A 69 5.29 -18.24 -6.64
C PRO A 69 3.88 -17.90 -6.15
N GLY A 70 3.77 -17.60 -4.85
CA GLY A 70 2.53 -17.07 -4.29
C GLY A 70 2.44 -15.58 -4.55
N GLU A 71 1.32 -15.10 -5.08
CA GLU A 71 1.07 -13.68 -5.27
C GLU A 71 0.83 -12.96 -3.94
N LEU A 72 1.34 -11.74 -3.81
CA LEU A 72 1.08 -10.85 -2.68
C LEU A 72 0.16 -9.71 -3.13
N THR A 73 -1.00 -9.62 -2.49
CA THR A 73 -2.04 -8.63 -2.81
C THR A 73 -2.41 -7.85 -1.58
N SER A 74 -2.90 -6.62 -1.73
CA SER A 74 -3.47 -5.87 -0.62
C SER A 74 -4.95 -6.22 -0.42
N SER A 75 -5.42 -6.23 0.82
CA SER A 75 -6.86 -6.32 1.14
C SER A 75 -7.64 -5.06 0.78
N VAL A 76 -6.95 -3.92 0.70
CA VAL A 76 -7.49 -2.61 0.32
C VAL A 76 -6.59 -1.98 -0.73
N GLU A 77 -7.16 -1.28 -1.70
CA GLU A 77 -6.39 -0.58 -2.72
C GLU A 77 -5.32 0.34 -2.11
N LEU A 78 -4.09 0.22 -2.60
CA LEU A 78 -2.92 0.86 -1.97
C LEU A 78 -3.04 2.40 -1.87
N ARG A 79 -3.76 3.04 -2.80
CA ARG A 79 -4.06 4.47 -2.71
C ARG A 79 -4.76 4.83 -1.40
N HIS A 80 -5.69 4.01 -0.90
CA HIS A 80 -6.42 4.30 0.33
C HIS A 80 -5.54 4.11 1.57
N VAL A 81 -4.66 3.11 1.54
CA VAL A 81 -3.65 2.87 2.58
C VAL A 81 -2.71 4.06 2.71
N VAL A 82 -2.20 4.56 1.57
CA VAL A 82 -1.30 5.72 1.54
C VAL A 82 -2.03 7.02 1.87
N THR A 83 -3.29 7.18 1.45
CA THR A 83 -4.14 8.32 1.85
C THR A 83 -4.26 8.40 3.36
N ASP A 84 -4.73 7.34 4.02
CA ASP A 84 -4.95 7.33 5.48
C ASP A 84 -3.66 7.68 6.26
N ALA A 85 -2.52 7.10 5.87
CA ALA A 85 -1.24 7.39 6.51
C ALA A 85 -0.75 8.84 6.26
N LEU A 86 -0.97 9.38 5.05
CA LEU A 86 -0.60 10.76 4.71
C LEU A 86 -1.49 11.77 5.44
N GLU A 87 -2.79 11.52 5.52
CA GLU A 87 -3.74 12.39 6.23
C GLU A 87 -3.35 12.51 7.71
N LYS A 88 -3.12 11.37 8.38
CA LYS A 88 -2.64 11.35 9.77
C LYS A 88 -1.32 12.12 9.94
N ALA A 89 -0.40 12.01 8.99
CA ALA A 89 0.88 12.73 9.05
C ALA A 89 0.69 14.25 8.94
N LEU A 90 -0.21 14.72 8.07
CA LEU A 90 -0.53 16.14 7.93
C LEU A 90 -1.29 16.69 9.14
N GLU A 91 -2.28 15.94 9.64
CA GLU A 91 -3.07 16.31 10.82
C GLU A 91 -2.19 16.42 12.07
N ARG A 92 -1.25 15.47 12.27
CA ARG A 92 -0.23 15.56 13.33
C ARG A 92 0.66 16.79 13.23
N ASN A 93 0.77 17.39 12.03
CA ASN A 93 1.52 18.61 11.79
C ASN A 93 0.65 19.88 11.79
N GLY A 94 -0.61 19.77 12.26
CA GLY A 94 -1.50 20.90 12.47
C GLY A 94 -2.29 21.34 11.23
N PHE A 95 -2.30 20.56 10.15
CA PHE A 95 -3.18 20.83 9.00
C PHE A 95 -4.58 20.25 9.21
N THR A 96 -5.59 20.87 8.58
CA THR A 96 -6.92 20.26 8.43
C THR A 96 -7.00 19.65 7.04
N VAL A 97 -7.16 18.33 6.92
CA VAL A 97 -7.32 17.71 5.60
C VAL A 97 -8.77 17.82 5.15
N VAL A 98 -8.95 18.22 3.88
CA VAL A 98 -10.26 18.34 3.23
C VAL A 98 -10.29 17.55 1.93
N ASP A 99 -11.51 17.30 1.43
CA ASP A 99 -11.72 16.63 0.15
C ASP A 99 -10.99 17.35 -1.00
N TRP A 100 -10.46 16.56 -1.94
CA TRP A 100 -9.74 17.11 -3.08
C TRP A 100 -10.59 18.07 -3.92
N SER A 101 -10.05 19.26 -4.18
CA SER A 101 -10.52 20.18 -5.22
C SER A 101 -9.35 20.73 -6.03
N GLU A 102 -9.49 20.75 -7.36
CA GLU A 102 -8.51 21.39 -8.25
C GLU A 102 -8.50 22.93 -8.11
N GLU A 103 -9.50 23.50 -7.43
CA GLU A 103 -9.59 24.93 -7.14
C GLU A 103 -9.11 25.27 -5.73
N ALA A 104 -8.81 24.27 -4.90
CA ALA A 104 -8.29 24.51 -3.55
C ALA A 104 -6.96 25.28 -3.62
N PRO A 105 -6.79 26.35 -2.82
CA PRO A 105 -5.59 27.17 -2.84
C PRO A 105 -4.37 26.38 -2.38
N ARG A 106 -4.55 25.47 -1.42
CA ARG A 106 -3.54 24.54 -0.88
C ARG A 106 -3.95 23.12 -1.20
N ARG A 107 -3.10 22.39 -1.90
CA ARG A 107 -3.38 20.99 -2.26
C ARG A 107 -2.11 20.18 -2.39
N LEU A 108 -2.19 18.91 -2.01
CA LEU A 108 -1.11 17.94 -2.10
C LEU A 108 -1.58 16.71 -2.87
N LYS A 109 -0.99 16.50 -4.05
CA LYS A 109 -1.17 15.26 -4.81
C LYS A 109 0.03 14.35 -4.57
N VAL A 110 -0.22 13.09 -4.21
CA VAL A 110 0.82 12.06 -4.10
C VAL A 110 0.54 10.94 -5.09
N GLN A 111 1.57 10.48 -5.79
CA GLN A 111 1.49 9.39 -6.74
C GLN A 111 2.35 8.23 -6.26
N ILE A 112 1.75 7.05 -6.20
CA ILE A 112 2.45 5.79 -5.94
C ILE A 112 3.00 5.29 -7.27
N ILE A 113 4.32 5.28 -7.41
CA ILE A 113 5.01 4.94 -8.67
C ILE A 113 5.48 3.49 -8.66
N ASP A 114 5.97 3.00 -7.52
CA ASP A 114 6.41 1.63 -7.32
C ASP A 114 6.07 1.20 -5.90
N ALA A 115 5.62 -0.04 -5.73
CA ALA A 115 5.46 -0.70 -4.43
C ALA A 115 5.62 -2.20 -4.66
N LYS A 116 6.80 -2.71 -4.33
CA LYS A 116 7.21 -4.09 -4.60
C LYS A 116 7.80 -4.74 -3.36
N HIS A 117 7.46 -6.00 -3.15
CA HIS A 117 7.88 -6.84 -2.05
C HIS A 117 8.13 -8.26 -2.55
N THR A 118 9.34 -8.76 -2.36
CA THR A 118 9.76 -10.09 -2.82
C THR A 118 10.40 -10.86 -1.69
N VAL A 119 10.04 -12.13 -1.58
CA VAL A 119 10.65 -13.07 -0.65
C VAL A 119 11.24 -14.22 -1.44
N SER A 120 12.55 -14.45 -1.30
CA SER A 120 13.25 -15.48 -2.07
C SER A 120 12.93 -16.92 -1.60
N ALA A 121 13.15 -17.88 -2.50
CA ALA A 121 12.98 -19.31 -2.19
C ALA A 121 14.19 -19.95 -1.46
N ALA A 122 15.31 -19.24 -1.36
CA ALA A 122 16.55 -19.73 -0.73
C ALA A 122 16.40 -19.87 0.79
N VAL A 123 17.33 -20.57 1.44
CA VAL A 123 17.43 -20.55 2.91
C VAL A 123 18.87 -20.22 3.26
N PRO A 124 19.14 -19.13 4.00
CA PRO A 124 18.15 -18.14 4.44
C PRO A 124 17.47 -17.40 3.26
N ARG A 125 16.26 -16.88 3.50
CA ARG A 125 15.43 -16.16 2.54
C ARG A 125 15.75 -14.69 2.58
N ASP A 126 15.90 -14.09 1.41
CA ASP A 126 16.05 -12.65 1.27
C ASP A 126 14.67 -12.03 1.11
N VAL A 127 14.40 -11.00 1.91
CA VAL A 127 13.18 -10.20 1.84
C VAL A 127 13.59 -8.83 1.35
N GLU A 128 13.06 -8.41 0.21
CA GLU A 128 13.32 -7.08 -0.35
C GLU A 128 12.02 -6.33 -0.55
N THR A 129 12.01 -5.07 -0.13
CA THR A 129 10.85 -4.18 -0.30
C THR A 129 11.31 -2.84 -0.85
N ARG A 130 10.54 -2.28 -1.78
CA ARG A 130 10.78 -0.96 -2.39
C ARG A 130 9.46 -0.22 -2.56
N VAL A 131 9.48 1.06 -2.22
CA VAL A 131 8.36 1.98 -2.49
C VAL A 131 8.93 3.27 -3.08
N GLU A 132 8.33 3.74 -4.18
CA GLU A 132 8.60 5.06 -4.77
C GLU A 132 7.32 5.89 -4.75
N LEU A 133 7.41 7.10 -4.18
CA LEU A 133 6.34 8.09 -4.18
C LEU A 133 6.81 9.38 -4.86
N ARG A 134 5.87 10.09 -5.48
CA ARG A 134 6.06 11.46 -5.97
C ARG A 134 5.02 12.36 -5.35
N SER A 135 5.40 13.58 -5.00
CA SER A 135 4.49 14.61 -4.51
C SER A 135 4.46 15.80 -5.45
N GLU A 136 3.31 16.45 -5.48
CA GLU A 136 3.10 17.73 -6.11
C GLU A 136 2.22 18.58 -5.17
N ALA A 137 2.84 19.54 -4.50
CA ALA A 137 2.14 20.50 -3.65
C ALA A 137 1.92 21.79 -4.42
N HIS A 138 0.73 22.36 -4.28
CA HIS A 138 0.38 23.68 -4.80
C HIS A 138 -0.06 24.59 -3.66
N ARG A 139 0.34 25.85 -3.76
CA ARG A 139 -0.15 26.96 -2.94
C ARG A 139 -0.27 28.22 -3.78
N ASP A 140 -1.46 28.79 -3.87
CA ASP A 140 -1.71 30.12 -4.47
C ASP A 140 -1.04 30.33 -5.86
N GLY A 141 -1.06 29.29 -6.70
CA GLY A 141 -0.45 29.29 -8.04
C GLY A 141 1.03 28.92 -8.09
N SER A 142 1.71 28.81 -6.95
CA SER A 142 3.06 28.23 -6.84
C SER A 142 2.99 26.71 -6.68
N ARG A 143 4.06 26.01 -7.07
CA ARG A 143 4.13 24.55 -7.01
C ARG A 143 5.53 24.04 -6.70
N ILE A 144 5.62 23.07 -5.80
CA ILE A 144 6.83 22.27 -5.57
C ILE A 144 6.55 20.79 -5.80
N THR A 145 7.60 20.05 -6.16
CA THR A 145 7.50 18.60 -6.41
C THR A 145 8.57 17.86 -5.65
N GLY A 146 8.19 16.71 -5.09
CA GLY A 146 9.11 15.79 -4.44
C GLY A 146 9.12 14.42 -5.11
N ARG A 147 10.22 13.69 -4.92
CA ARG A 147 10.29 12.25 -5.20
C ARG A 147 11.09 11.59 -4.10
N THR A 148 10.60 10.47 -3.63
CA THR A 148 11.28 9.64 -2.65
C THR A 148 11.29 8.18 -3.09
N THR A 149 12.34 7.47 -2.68
CA THR A 149 12.38 6.02 -2.76
C THR A 149 12.85 5.47 -1.41
N ALA A 150 12.02 4.63 -0.80
CA ALA A 150 12.39 3.86 0.37
C ALA A 150 12.65 2.41 -0.02
N ARG A 151 13.57 1.77 0.70
CA ARG A 151 13.92 0.36 0.54
C ARG A 151 14.02 -0.30 1.91
N GLY A 152 13.76 -1.59 1.96
CA GLY A 152 13.99 -2.47 3.10
C GLY A 152 14.57 -3.77 2.60
N SER A 153 15.51 -4.33 3.35
CA SER A 153 16.09 -5.64 3.08
C SER A 153 16.29 -6.38 4.39
N ASP A 154 15.88 -7.64 4.44
CA ASP A 154 16.07 -8.50 5.60
C ASP A 154 16.38 -9.94 5.16
N GLN A 155 16.89 -10.74 6.09
CA GLN A 155 17.23 -12.14 5.84
C GLN A 155 16.67 -13.04 6.94
N VAL A 156 15.74 -13.93 6.57
CA VAL A 156 14.98 -14.76 7.51
C VAL A 156 15.14 -16.25 7.21
N THR A 157 15.13 -17.08 8.26
CA THR A 157 15.27 -18.55 8.11
C THR A 157 13.93 -19.26 7.99
N HIS A 158 12.84 -18.62 8.41
CA HIS A 158 11.47 -19.10 8.25
C HIS A 158 10.82 -18.44 7.03
N ARG A 159 9.71 -19.01 6.56
CA ARG A 159 8.90 -18.39 5.51
C ARG A 159 8.01 -17.33 6.15
N PRO A 160 8.11 -16.04 5.75
CA PRO A 160 7.19 -15.00 6.20
C PRO A 160 5.73 -15.36 5.92
N ASP A 161 4.88 -15.12 6.90
CA ASP A 161 3.43 -15.14 6.71
C ASP A 161 2.89 -13.79 6.20
N ALA A 162 1.57 -13.65 6.11
CA ALA A 162 0.94 -12.43 5.61
C ALA A 162 1.18 -11.23 6.54
N ASP A 163 1.28 -11.45 7.85
CA ASP A 163 1.50 -10.37 8.82
C ASP A 163 2.97 -9.93 8.80
N ASP A 164 3.91 -10.87 8.61
CA ASP A 164 5.32 -10.54 8.37
C ASP A 164 5.50 -9.69 7.12
N ASN A 165 4.92 -10.10 6.00
CA ASN A 165 5.05 -9.40 4.73
C ASN A 165 4.34 -8.04 4.74
N ALA A 166 3.21 -7.94 5.45
CA ALA A 166 2.54 -6.65 5.69
C ALA A 166 3.46 -5.69 6.45
N ARG A 167 4.09 -6.15 7.55
CA ARG A 167 5.02 -5.32 8.34
C ARG A 167 6.19 -4.78 7.51
N TYR A 168 6.83 -5.59 6.68
CA TYR A 168 7.91 -5.10 5.82
C TYR A 168 7.46 -4.00 4.83
N LEU A 169 6.26 -4.13 4.27
CA LEU A 169 5.68 -3.11 3.40
C LEU A 169 5.28 -1.86 4.17
N ASP A 170 4.63 -2.02 5.32
CA ASP A 170 4.19 -0.92 6.16
C ASP A 170 5.37 -0.04 6.57
N ASP A 171 6.44 -0.67 7.06
CA ASP A 171 7.70 -0.01 7.43
C ASP A 171 8.29 0.82 6.27
N VAL A 172 8.26 0.30 5.05
CA VAL A 172 8.88 0.96 3.89
C VAL A 172 7.97 2.04 3.32
N ILE A 173 6.65 1.86 3.37
CA ILE A 173 5.68 2.90 3.01
C ILE A 173 5.78 4.06 4.00
N GLY A 174 5.83 3.78 5.31
CA GLY A 174 6.02 4.78 6.37
C GLY A 174 7.27 5.62 6.14
N ARG A 175 8.43 4.98 5.95
CA ARG A 175 9.69 5.68 5.62
C ARG A 175 9.66 6.45 4.30
N ALA A 176 8.89 5.97 3.31
CA ALA A 176 8.72 6.72 2.07
C ALA A 176 7.94 8.01 2.34
N LEU A 177 6.85 7.93 3.10
CA LEU A 177 6.05 9.09 3.49
C LEU A 177 6.84 10.08 4.36
N GLU A 178 7.60 9.61 5.35
CA GLU A 178 8.49 10.46 6.17
C GLU A 178 9.46 11.29 5.33
N ARG A 179 10.04 10.67 4.29
CA ARG A 179 10.96 11.35 3.37
C ARG A 179 10.24 12.24 2.36
N LEU A 180 8.95 12.02 2.14
CA LEU A 180 8.13 12.83 1.24
C LEU A 180 7.63 14.09 1.97
N VAL A 181 7.18 13.93 3.22
CA VAL A 181 6.61 14.96 4.08
C VAL A 181 7.73 15.64 4.87
N THR A 182 8.54 16.41 4.16
CA THR A 182 9.65 17.19 4.74
C THR A 182 9.14 18.48 5.38
N VAL A 183 9.95 19.10 6.24
CA VAL A 183 9.68 20.43 6.79
C VAL A 183 9.45 21.45 5.67
N ASP A 184 10.30 21.49 4.64
CA ASP A 184 10.11 22.37 3.48
C ASP A 184 8.76 22.17 2.75
N LEU A 185 8.23 20.94 2.70
CA LEU A 185 6.91 20.69 2.12
C LEU A 185 5.81 21.27 3.00
N LEU A 186 5.93 21.09 4.32
CA LEU A 186 4.98 21.60 5.30
C LEU A 186 5.00 23.14 5.31
N ASP A 187 6.17 23.77 5.36
CA ASP A 187 6.34 25.22 5.33
C ASP A 187 5.76 25.81 4.03
N PHE A 188 6.01 25.17 2.88
CA PHE A 188 5.40 25.55 1.62
C PHE A 188 3.87 25.45 1.64
N LEU A 189 3.29 24.43 2.28
CA LEU A 189 1.84 24.32 2.38
C LEU A 189 1.25 25.35 3.35
N ALA A 190 1.98 25.70 4.42
CA ALA A 190 1.57 26.67 5.42
C ALA A 190 1.59 28.11 4.87
N GLY A 191 2.68 28.52 4.22
CA GLY A 191 2.92 29.94 3.93
C GLY A 191 4.30 30.47 4.33
N ASP A 192 5.18 29.60 4.86
CA ASP A 192 6.32 30.01 5.71
C ASP A 192 7.71 29.79 5.07
N ASP A 193 7.76 29.46 3.77
CA ASP A 193 8.96 29.24 2.94
C ASP A 193 9.73 30.51 2.51
#